data_AF-A0A8H9LBC2-F1
#
_entry.id   AF-A0A8H9LBC2-F1
#
_cell.length_a   1.000
_cell.length_b   1.000
_cell.length_c   1.000
_cell.angle_alpha   90.00
_cell.angle_beta   90.00
_cell.angle_gamma   90.00
#
_symmetry.space_group_name_H-M   'P 1'
#
loop_
_entity.id
_entity.type
_entity.pdbx_description
1 polymer ?
#
loop_
_entity_poly.entity_id
_entity_poly.type
_entity_poly.pdbx_seq_one_letter_code
_entity_poly.pdbx_strand_id
1 'polypeptide(L)'
;MRAWPKFDPDLTLPTWRARAVRYLLIYVALVVALVSVRASTSNVRSLLREAQGQEQTLITQRDNLALQLQELEAPQRIGAWAKANGMQLFAVAPKDTADIAGVQAAPVRSAQPRKVEVRTQWK
;
A
#
# COMPACT_ATOMS: atom_id res chain seq x y z
N MET A 1 54.21 -6.55 -47.83
CA MET A 1 53.24 -5.42 -47.87
C MET A 1 51.86 -5.99 -48.14
N ARG A 2 50.90 -5.85 -47.22
CA ARG A 2 49.54 -6.40 -47.35
C ARG A 2 48.69 -5.38 -48.10
N ALA A 3 48.27 -5.70 -49.33
CA ALA A 3 47.38 -4.85 -50.10
C ALA A 3 45.99 -4.84 -49.45
N TRP A 4 45.51 -3.66 -49.09
CA TRP A 4 44.17 -3.50 -48.55
C TRP A 4 43.14 -3.65 -49.68
N PRO A 5 42.00 -4.34 -49.45
CA PRO A 5 40.94 -4.41 -50.43
C PRO A 5 40.42 -3.00 -50.69
N LYS A 6 40.44 -2.59 -51.97
CA LYS A 6 39.82 -1.35 -52.42
C LYS A 6 38.31 -1.55 -52.34
N PHE A 7 37.66 -0.87 -51.40
CA PHE A 7 36.22 -0.74 -51.38
C PHE A 7 35.84 0.34 -52.40
N ASP A 8 35.51 -0.07 -53.62
CA ASP A 8 34.84 0.81 -54.57
C ASP A 8 33.34 0.80 -54.24
N PRO A 9 32.76 1.89 -53.70
CA PRO A 9 31.33 1.92 -53.43
C PRO A 9 30.58 1.95 -54.76
N ASP A 10 29.76 0.94 -55.01
CA ASP A 10 28.83 0.93 -56.15
C ASP A 10 27.86 2.11 -56.07
N LEU A 11 28.09 3.12 -56.90
CA LEU A 11 27.33 4.39 -57.00
C LEU A 11 26.21 4.34 -58.04
N THR A 12 25.83 3.15 -58.50
CA THR A 12 24.74 3.03 -59.47
C THR A 12 23.42 3.57 -58.88
N LEU A 13 22.61 4.25 -59.72
CA LEU A 13 21.32 4.83 -59.31
C LEU A 13 20.42 3.88 -58.49
N PRO A 14 20.27 2.58 -58.83
CA PRO A 14 19.44 1.67 -58.03
C PRO A 14 20.02 1.36 -56.63
N THR A 15 21.35 1.24 -56.48
CA THR A 15 21.98 0.93 -55.18
C THR A 15 21.96 2.13 -54.22
N TRP A 16 22.15 3.34 -54.75
CA TRP A 16 21.89 4.60 -54.04
C TRP A 16 20.48 4.60 -53.46
N ARG A 17 19.47 4.32 -54.30
CA ARG A 17 18.06 4.51 -53.93
C ARG A 17 17.66 3.54 -52.83
N ALA A 18 18.10 2.30 -52.94
CA ALA A 18 17.91 1.31 -51.89
C ALA A 18 18.56 1.73 -50.57
N ARG A 19 19.80 2.26 -50.59
CA ARG A 19 20.49 2.75 -49.37
C ARG A 19 19.80 3.97 -48.76
N ALA A 20 19.44 4.96 -49.58
CA ALA A 20 18.76 6.17 -49.13
C ALA A 20 17.40 5.84 -48.47
N VAL A 21 16.60 4.96 -49.10
CA VAL A 21 15.34 4.49 -48.52
C VAL A 21 15.56 3.74 -47.22
N ARG A 22 16.58 2.89 -47.14
CA ARG A 22 16.90 2.16 -45.91
C ARG A 22 17.27 3.11 -44.77
N TYR A 23 18.10 4.11 -45.02
CA TYR A 23 18.44 5.11 -44.00
C TYR A 23 17.24 5.95 -43.61
N LEU A 24 16.43 6.38 -44.57
CA LEU A 24 15.19 7.13 -44.29
C LEU A 24 14.26 6.32 -43.38
N LEU A 25 14.03 5.04 -43.67
CA LEU A 25 13.22 4.16 -42.84
C LEU A 25 13.79 4.00 -41.43
N ILE A 26 15.12 3.88 -41.30
CA ILE A 26 15.77 3.83 -39.99
C ILE A 26 15.50 5.13 -39.21
N TYR A 27 15.68 6.29 -39.82
CA TYR A 27 15.42 7.57 -39.16
C TYR A 27 13.95 7.74 -38.77
N VAL A 28 13.02 7.37 -39.65
CA VAL A 28 11.59 7.39 -39.35
C VAL A 28 11.27 6.46 -38.18
N ALA A 29 11.80 5.24 -38.17
CA ALA A 29 11.62 4.31 -37.06
C ALA A 29 12.19 4.87 -35.75
N LEU A 30 13.33 5.55 -35.79
CA LEU A 30 13.97 6.18 -34.63
C LEU A 30 13.11 7.32 -34.07
N VAL A 31 12.57 8.17 -34.95
CA VAL A 31 11.65 9.25 -34.56
C VAL A 31 10.38 8.69 -33.94
N VAL A 32 9.76 7.68 -34.57
CA VAL A 32 8.56 7.02 -34.04
C VAL A 32 8.83 6.41 -32.67
N ALA A 33 9.97 5.73 -32.50
CA ALA A 33 10.37 5.18 -31.20
C ALA A 33 10.52 6.28 -30.15
N LEU A 34 11.21 7.38 -30.47
CA LEU A 34 11.40 8.50 -29.54
C LEU A 34 10.08 9.13 -29.11
N VAL A 35 9.18 9.38 -30.07
CA VAL A 35 7.85 9.95 -29.81
C VAL A 35 7.00 8.99 -29.00
N SER A 36 7.05 7.68 -29.29
CA SER A 36 6.30 6.66 -28.55
C SER A 36 6.75 6.57 -27.09
N VAL A 37 8.06 6.56 -26.85
CA VAL A 37 8.63 6.59 -25.49
C VAL A 37 8.28 7.88 -24.76
N ARG A 38 8.31 9.01 -25.46
CA ARG A 38 7.91 10.30 -24.88
C ARG A 38 6.42 10.33 -24.54
N ALA A 39 5.56 9.79 -25.39
CA ALA A 39 4.13 9.71 -25.15
C ALA A 39 3.83 8.80 -23.95
N SER A 40 4.45 7.62 -23.87
CA SER A 40 4.23 6.69 -22.75
C SER A 40 4.70 7.23 -21.40
N THR A 41 5.77 8.03 -21.39
CA THR A 41 6.32 8.64 -20.16
C THR A 41 5.62 9.94 -19.75
N SER A 42 4.91 10.60 -20.66
CA SER A 42 4.23 11.87 -20.38
C SER A 42 3.14 11.75 -19.30
N ASN A 43 2.42 10.63 -19.29
CA ASN A 43 1.31 10.38 -18.35
C ASN A 43 1.77 9.95 -16.95
N VAL A 44 3.03 9.57 -16.76
CA VAL A 44 3.52 9.12 -15.44
C VAL A 44 3.43 10.25 -14.42
N ARG A 45 3.74 11.49 -14.81
CA ARG A 45 3.66 12.64 -13.90
C ARG A 45 2.24 13.04 -13.54
N SER A 46 1.28 12.94 -14.47
CA SER A 46 -0.12 13.25 -14.18
C SER A 46 -0.74 12.19 -13.27
N LEU A 47 -0.52 10.91 -13.56
CA LEU A 47 -0.99 9.80 -12.74
C LEU A 47 -0.45 9.87 -11.31
N LEU A 48 0.82 10.26 -11.13
CA LEU A 48 1.40 10.43 -9.80
C LEU A 48 0.72 11.57 -9.02
N ARG A 49 0.40 12.68 -9.68
CA ARG A 49 -0.31 13.81 -9.04
C ARG A 49 -1.75 13.45 -8.68
N GLU A 50 -2.44 12.71 -9.55
CA GLU A 50 -3.78 12.21 -9.28
C GLU A 50 -3.79 11.25 -8.08
N ALA A 51 -2.85 10.30 -8.03
CA ALA A 51 -2.68 9.39 -6.89
C ALA A 51 -2.38 10.14 -5.59
N GLN A 52 -1.47 11.13 -5.62
CA GLN A 52 -1.17 11.97 -4.47
C GLN A 52 -2.39 12.76 -3.98
N GLY A 53 -3.23 13.26 -4.89
CA GLY A 53 -4.48 13.95 -4.54
C GLY A 53 -5.49 13.01 -3.86
N GLN A 54 -5.59 11.77 -4.33
CA GLN A 54 -6.45 10.75 -3.71
C GLN A 54 -5.95 10.38 -2.30
N GLU A 55 -4.65 10.17 -2.13
CA GLU A 55 -4.05 9.90 -0.81
C GLU A 55 -4.33 11.02 0.19
N GLN A 56 -4.15 12.28 -0.20
CA GLN A 56 -4.44 13.44 0.67
C GLN A 56 -5.92 13.50 1.06
N THR A 57 -6.81 13.19 0.12
CA THR A 57 -8.26 13.15 0.38
C THR A 57 -8.59 12.06 1.41
N LEU A 58 -8.02 10.86 1.26
CA LEU A 58 -8.22 9.75 2.20
C LEU A 58 -7.65 10.05 3.60
N ILE A 59 -6.48 10.68 3.68
CA ILE A 59 -5.89 11.11 4.96
C ILE A 59 -6.82 12.09 5.67
N THR A 60 -7.35 13.07 4.94
CA THR A 60 -8.27 14.07 5.51
C THR A 60 -9.58 13.42 5.99
N GLN A 61 -10.10 12.44 5.25
CA GLN A 61 -11.28 11.68 5.67
C GLN A 61 -11.00 10.86 6.94
N ARG A 62 -9.85 10.16 7.00
CA ARG A 62 -9.41 9.43 8.19
C ARG A 62 -9.34 10.35 9.40
N ASP A 63 -8.73 11.52 9.25
CA ASP A 63 -8.54 12.46 10.37
C ASP A 63 -9.86 13.02 10.87
N ASN A 64 -10.78 13.38 9.96
CA ASN A 64 -12.14 13.77 10.34
C ASN A 64 -12.89 12.66 11.06
N LEU A 65 -12.80 11.41 10.59
CA LEU A 65 -13.43 10.27 11.25
C LEU A 65 -12.84 10.02 12.64
N ALA A 66 -11.52 10.16 12.80
CA ALA A 66 -10.86 10.04 14.09
C ALA A 66 -11.34 11.12 15.07
N LEU A 67 -11.48 12.37 14.61
CA LEU A 67 -12.03 13.46 15.41
C LEU A 67 -13.50 13.18 15.80
N GLN A 68 -14.32 12.71 14.86
CA GLN A 68 -15.71 12.33 15.13
C GLN A 68 -15.78 11.20 16.16
N LEU A 69 -14.97 10.14 16.00
CA LEU A 69 -14.91 9.06 16.98
C LEU A 69 -14.53 9.58 18.36
N GLN A 70 -13.54 10.48 18.44
CA GLN A 70 -13.14 11.08 19.71
C GLN A 70 -14.26 11.92 20.34
N GLU A 71 -15.07 12.61 19.54
CA GLU A 71 -16.26 13.31 20.02
C GLU A 71 -17.38 12.37 20.48
N LEU A 72 -17.54 11.21 19.85
CA LEU A 72 -18.51 10.18 20.25
C LEU A 72 -18.05 9.42 21.50
N GLU A 73 -16.76 9.12 21.61
CA GLU A 73 -16.14 8.41 22.73
C GLU A 73 -15.98 9.27 23.98
N ALA A 74 -16.25 10.58 23.89
CA ALA A 74 -16.21 11.48 25.03
C ALA A 74 -17.07 10.89 26.17
N PRO A 75 -16.49 10.57 27.34
CA PRO A 75 -17.15 9.80 28.40
C PRO A 75 -18.40 10.49 28.95
N GLN A 76 -18.45 11.83 28.85
CA GLN A 76 -19.63 12.63 29.16
C GLN A 76 -20.82 12.33 28.22
N ARG A 77 -20.56 12.18 26.92
CA ARG A 77 -21.57 11.82 25.91
C ARG A 77 -22.02 10.37 26.06
N ILE A 78 -21.08 9.44 26.30
CA ILE A 78 -21.41 8.03 26.58
C ILE A 78 -22.32 7.94 27.81
N GLY A 79 -21.99 8.65 28.90
CA GLY A 79 -22.82 8.70 30.10
C GLY A 79 -24.21 9.29 29.86
N ALA A 80 -24.30 10.38 29.08
CA ALA A 80 -25.57 11.00 28.72
C ALA A 80 -26.45 10.09 27.83
N TRP A 81 -25.85 9.44 26.82
CA TRP A 81 -26.52 8.45 25.97
C TRP A 81 -27.00 7.25 26.78
N ALA A 82 -26.13 6.69 27.64
CA ALA A 82 -26.47 5.55 28.48
C ALA A 82 -27.66 5.89 29.39
N LYS A 83 -27.64 7.07 30.02
CA LYS A 83 -28.75 7.56 30.85
C LYS A 83 -30.04 7.76 30.05
N ALA A 84 -29.97 8.29 28.82
CA ALA A 84 -31.12 8.45 27.94
C ALA A 84 -31.74 7.11 27.50
N ASN A 85 -30.92 6.05 27.41
CA ASN A 85 -31.36 4.69 27.09
C ASN A 85 -31.70 3.85 28.34
N GLY A 86 -31.88 4.47 29.50
CA GLY A 86 -32.31 3.80 30.73
C GLY A 86 -31.22 3.01 31.45
N MET A 87 -29.95 3.12 31.04
CA MET A 87 -28.83 2.52 31.76
C MET A 87 -28.49 3.35 33.00
N GLN A 88 -28.27 2.67 34.12
CA GLN A 88 -27.87 3.30 35.39
C GLN A 88 -26.37 3.15 35.59
N LEU A 89 -25.75 4.17 36.19
CA LEU A 89 -24.34 4.11 36.57
C LEU A 89 -24.14 3.00 37.61
N PHE A 90 -23.07 2.21 37.48
CA PHE A 90 -22.72 1.16 38.44
C PHE A 90 -22.56 1.69 39.88
N ALA A 91 -22.23 2.98 40.02
CA ALA A 91 -22.15 3.65 41.32
C ALA A 91 -23.53 3.85 42.00
N VAL A 92 -24.61 3.89 41.22
CA VAL A 92 -25.99 4.16 41.68
C VAL A 92 -26.84 2.89 41.68
N ALA A 93 -26.44 1.86 40.93
CA ALA A 93 -27.12 0.58 40.91
C ALA A 93 -27.18 -0.03 42.33
N PRO A 94 -28.33 -0.62 42.74
CA PRO A 94 -28.46 -1.26 44.04
C PRO A 94 -27.47 -2.42 44.13
N LYS A 95 -26.46 -2.27 44.98
CA LYS A 95 -25.45 -3.30 45.23
C LYS A 95 -26.01 -4.26 46.27
N ASP A 96 -26.49 -5.40 45.80
CA ASP A 96 -26.78 -6.51 46.70
C ASP A 96 -25.46 -7.01 47.26
N THR A 97 -25.27 -6.83 48.57
CA THR A 97 -24.08 -7.33 49.25
C THR A 97 -24.34 -8.80 49.52
N ALA A 98 -24.12 -9.64 48.52
CA ALA A 98 -24.15 -11.08 48.72
C ALA A 98 -22.97 -11.45 49.63
N ASP A 99 -23.26 -12.01 50.80
CA ASP A 99 -22.26 -12.60 51.67
C ASP A 99 -21.73 -13.86 50.96
N ILE A 100 -20.62 -13.68 50.22
CA ILE A 100 -19.97 -14.79 49.52
C ILE A 100 -19.26 -15.61 50.59
N ALA A 101 -19.94 -16.66 51.08
CA ALA A 101 -19.29 -17.67 51.89
C ALA A 101 -18.02 -18.14 51.18
N GLY A 102 -16.88 -18.02 51.85
CA GLY A 102 -15.57 -18.31 51.29
C GLY A 102 -15.53 -19.69 50.63
N VAL A 103 -15.28 -19.72 49.32
CA VAL A 103 -15.10 -20.96 48.57
C VAL A 103 -13.88 -21.68 49.15
N GLN A 104 -14.06 -22.91 49.65
CA GLN A 104 -12.93 -23.74 50.09
C GLN A 104 -11.92 -23.86 48.94
N ALA A 105 -10.65 -23.53 49.24
CA ALA A 105 -9.58 -23.62 48.27
C ALA A 105 -9.47 -25.06 47.75
N ALA A 106 -9.64 -25.23 46.44
CA ALA A 106 -9.42 -26.52 45.79
C ALA A 106 -7.93 -26.93 45.96
N PRO A 107 -7.64 -28.23 46.16
CA PRO A 107 -6.27 -28.70 46.30
C PRO A 107 -5.46 -28.34 45.05
N VAL A 108 -4.25 -27.82 45.27
CA VAL A 108 -3.33 -27.40 44.20
C VAL A 108 -3.03 -28.61 43.32
N ARG A 109 -3.52 -28.59 42.08
CA ARG A 109 -3.20 -29.61 41.07
C ARG A 109 -1.76 -29.39 40.64
N SER A 110 -0.88 -30.36 40.88
CA SER A 110 0.51 -30.31 40.43
C SER A 110 0.55 -30.12 38.91
N ALA A 111 1.20 -29.04 38.46
CA ALA A 111 1.36 -28.74 37.05
C ALA A 111 2.22 -29.83 36.40
N GLN A 112 1.68 -30.52 35.41
CA GLN A 112 2.47 -31.45 34.61
C GLN A 112 3.53 -30.67 33.81
N PRO A 113 4.80 -31.12 33.80
CA PRO A 113 5.85 -30.44 33.04
C PRO A 113 5.55 -30.55 31.54
N ARG A 114 5.17 -29.42 30.93
CA ARG A 114 4.93 -29.33 29.49
C ARG A 114 6.27 -29.29 28.76
N LYS A 115 6.60 -30.37 28.03
CA LYS A 115 7.75 -30.40 27.12
C LYS A 115 7.46 -29.47 25.95
N VAL A 116 8.23 -28.38 25.84
CA VAL A 116 8.19 -27.45 24.71
C VAL A 116 9.25 -27.92 23.71
N GLU A 117 8.82 -28.48 22.58
CA GLU A 117 9.71 -28.74 21.45
C GLU A 117 9.87 -27.45 20.64
N VAL A 118 11.05 -26.84 20.70
CA VAL A 118 11.40 -25.66 19.91
C VAL A 118 12.09 -26.15 18.63
N ARG A 119 11.43 -25.99 17.49
CA ARG A 119 12.06 -26.14 16.17
C ARG A 119 12.60 -24.79 15.72
N THR A 120 13.90 -24.58 15.89
CA THR A 120 14.63 -23.47 15.24
C THR A 120 15.02 -23.88 13.82
N GLN A 121 14.58 -23.11 12.82
CA GLN A 121 15.05 -23.21 11.44
C GLN A 121 15.93 -21.99 11.15
N TRP A 122 17.17 -22.23 10.75
CA TRP A 122 18.07 -21.20 10.24
C TRP A 122 18.09 -21.29 8.71
N LYS A 123 18.10 -20.12 8.07
CA LYS A 123 18.14 -19.95 6.62
C LYS A 123 19.58 -19.94 6.12
#